data_AF-A0A1F1FRD6-F1
#
_entry.id   AF-A0A1F1FRD6-F1
#
_cell.length_a   1.000
_cell.length_b   1.000
_cell.length_c   1.000
_cell.angle_alpha   90.00
_cell.angle_beta   90.00
_cell.angle_gamma   90.00
#
_symmetry.space_group_name_H-M   'P 1'
#
loop_
_entity.id
_entity.type
_entity.pdbx_description
1 polymer ?
#
loop_
_entity_poly.entity_id
_entity_poly.type
_entity_poly.pdbx_seq_one_letter_code
_entity_poly.pdbx_strand_id
1 'polypeptide(L)' 'MKVRASIRSLAKQPGSKVVRRRGHTYVINKKNPR' A
#
# COMPACT_ATOMS: atom_id res chain seq x y z
N MET A 1 -3.30 -8.37 -0.35
CA MET A 1 -3.41 -7.14 -1.16
C MET A 1 -4.87 -6.79 -1.33
N LYS A 2 -5.36 -5.76 -0.62
CA LYS A 2 -6.76 -5.33 -0.70
C LYS A 2 -6.89 -4.10 -1.59
N VAL A 3 -7.74 -4.18 -2.61
CA VAL A 3 -8.06 -3.03 -3.48
C VAL A 3 -8.98 -2.09 -2.72
N ARG A 4 -8.64 -0.80 -2.69
CA ARG A 4 -9.42 0.26 -2.04
C ARG A 4 -9.45 1.49 -2.93
N ALA A 5 -10.54 2.25 -2.87
CA ALA A 5 -10.63 3.56 -3.51
C ALA A 5 -9.67 4.59 -2.87
N SER A 6 -9.37 4.45 -1.57
CA SER A 6 -8.39 5.25 -0.86
C SER A 6 -7.31 4.40 -0.21
N ILE A 7 -6.06 4.82 -0.39
CA ILE A 7 -4.86 4.18 0.16
C ILE A 7 -4.31 4.89 1.40
N ARG A 8 -4.94 6.00 1.84
CA ARG A 8 -4.40 6.88 2.89
C ARG A 8 -4.16 6.16 4.22
N SER A 9 -5.10 5.31 4.63
CA SER A 9 -4.98 4.54 5.88
C SER A 9 -3.91 3.45 5.80
N LEU A 10 -3.72 2.84 4.62
CA LEU A 10 -2.69 1.82 4.37
C LEU A 10 -1.31 2.46 4.36
N ALA A 11 -1.15 3.64 3.75
CA ALA A 11 0.11 4.38 3.69
C ALA A 11 0.57 4.93 5.05
N LYS A 12 -0.34 5.09 6.01
CA LYS A 12 -0.02 5.50 7.39
C LYS A 12 0.49 4.33 8.25
N GLN A 13 0.35 3.08 7.79
CA GLN A 13 0.77 1.92 8.58
C GLN A 13 2.30 1.85 8.72
N PRO A 14 2.84 1.45 9.88
CA PRO A 14 4.28 1.29 10.06
C PRO A 14 4.86 0.27 9.08
N GLY A 15 5.99 0.61 8.44
CA GLY A 15 6.66 -0.27 7.48
C GLY A 15 5.97 -0.37 6.11
N SER A 16 4.97 0.49 5.86
CA SER A 16 4.35 0.61 4.54
C SER A 16 5.15 1.54 3.62
N LYS A 17 5.16 1.22 2.32
CA LYS A 17 5.81 1.99 1.26
C LYS A 17 4.85 2.16 0.09
N VAL A 18 4.64 3.40 -0.34
CA VAL A 18 3.86 3.72 -1.53
C VAL A 18 4.76 3.56 -2.76
N VAL A 19 4.30 2.81 -3.75
CA VAL A 19 5.02 2.60 -5.02
C VAL A 19 4.06 2.66 -6.20
N ARG A 20 4.55 3.08 -7.38
CA ARG A 20 3.83 2.92 -8.66
C ARG A 20 4.34 1.66 -9.36
N ARG A 21 3.42 0.76 -9.75
CA ARG A 21 3.71 -0.46 -10.52
C ARG A 21 2.64 -0.62 -11.58
N ARG A 22 2.98 -1.00 -12.81
CA ARG A 22 2.00 -1.30 -13.87
C ARG A 22 0.90 -0.24 -14.04
N GLY A 23 1.24 1.04 -13.90
CA GLY A 23 0.27 2.15 -13.99
C GLY A 23 -0.61 2.40 -12.76
N HIS A 24 -0.53 1.59 -11.71
CA HIS A 24 -1.32 1.76 -10.48
C HIS A 24 -0.46 2.10 -9.26
N THR A 25 -1.06 2.77 -8.29
CA THR A 25 -0.43 3.07 -6.99
C THR A 25 -0.71 1.93 -6.00
N TYR A 26 0.35 1.33 -5.48
CA TYR A 26 0.31 0.27 -4.49
C TYR A 26 0.89 0.74 -3.17
N VAL A 27 0.35 0.20 -2.07
CA VAL A 27 0.99 0.28 -0.77
C VAL A 27 1.51 -1.10 -0.42
N ILE A 28 2.83 -1.23 -0.30
CA ILE A 28 3.50 -2.48 0.06
C ILE A 28 3.94 -2.38 1.51
N ASN A 29 3.52 -3.33 2.34
CA ASN A 29 4.04 -3.47 3.70
C ASN A 29 4.75 -4.82 3.82
N LYS A 30 6.08 -4.81 3.90
CA LYS A 30 6.88 -6.04 4.04
C LYS A 30 6.86 -6.60 5.47
N LYS A 31 6.61 -5.74 6.47
CA LYS A 31 6.55 -6.12 7.89
C LYS A 31 5.23 -6.81 8.24
N ASN A 32 4.14 -6.40 7.58
CA ASN A 32 2.81 -6.98 7.74
C ASN A 32 2.10 -7.06 6.38
N PRO A 33 2.36 -8.10 5.58
CA PRO A 33 1.75 -8.26 4.26
C PRO A 33 0.29 -8.72 4.38
N ARG A 34 -0.65 -7.81 4.12
CA ARG A 34 -2.11 -8.07 4.07
C ARG A 34 -2.77 -7.43 2.86
#